data_AF-A0A351T7A0-F1
#
_entry.id   AF-A0A351T7A0-F1
#
_cell.length_a   1.000
_cell.length_b   1.000
_cell.length_c   1.000
_cell.angle_alpha   90.00
_cell.angle_beta   90.00
_cell.angle_gamma   90.00
#
_symmetry.space_group_name_H-M   'P 1'
#
loop_
_entity.id
_entity.type
_entity.pdbx_description
1 polymer ?
#
loop_
_entity_poly.entity_id
_entity_poly.type
_entity_poly.pdbx_seq_one_letter_code
_entity_poly.pdbx_strand_id
1 'polypeptide(L)'
;LPEKLRRRMKQYCGSVCFDRAGRIFAVSAPRGNLVTFWDVERGVFLRAITLADGCAIAPDIAAGMFLVAGGAGDLVRMHAVSGKTEPLLPRAGAETRHWDNHMLAAGI
;
A
#
# COMPACT_ATOMS: atom_id res chain seq x y z
N LEU A 1 -5.28 -13.08 -8.44
CA LEU A 1 -4.35 -13.11 -7.29
C LEU A 1 -3.88 -14.54 -7.03
N PRO A 2 -2.57 -14.82 -6.91
CA PRO A 2 -2.07 -16.12 -6.51
C PRO A 2 -2.67 -16.60 -5.18
N GLU A 3 -3.03 -17.87 -5.13
CA GLU A 3 -3.79 -18.47 -4.03
C GLU A 3 -3.12 -18.30 -2.65
N LYS A 4 -1.79 -18.41 -2.58
CA LYS A 4 -1.03 -18.17 -1.33
C LYS A 4 -1.22 -16.74 -0.80
N LEU A 5 -1.23 -15.75 -1.69
CA LEU A 5 -1.44 -14.35 -1.31
C LEU A 5 -2.90 -14.10 -0.90
N ARG A 6 -3.86 -14.69 -1.62
CA ARG A 6 -5.29 -14.61 -1.28
C ARG A 6 -5.57 -15.12 0.13
N ARG A 7 -4.98 -16.24 0.52
CA ARG A 7 -5.08 -16.76 1.90
C ARG A 7 -4.41 -15.85 2.92
N ARG A 8 -3.24 -15.28 2.59
CA ARG A 8 -2.56 -14.32 3.48
C ARG A 8 -3.41 -13.12 3.81
N MET A 9 -4.22 -12.60 2.88
CA MET A 9 -5.11 -11.47 3.14
C MET A 9 -6.18 -11.74 4.22
N LYS A 10 -6.42 -13.02 4.59
CA LYS A 10 -7.39 -13.41 5.64
C LYS A 10 -8.78 -12.80 5.45
N GLN A 11 -9.22 -12.70 4.19
CA GLN A 11 -10.51 -12.11 3.82
C GLN A 11 -10.71 -10.68 4.36
N TYR A 12 -9.64 -9.91 4.49
CA TYR A 12 -9.68 -8.54 4.99
C TYR A 12 -8.88 -7.60 4.09
N CYS A 13 -9.56 -6.59 3.56
CA CYS A 13 -8.98 -5.45 2.87
C CYS A 13 -9.13 -4.24 3.78
N GLY A 14 -8.03 -3.58 4.13
CA GLY A 14 -8.02 -2.43 5.03
C GLY A 14 -8.43 -1.14 4.34
N SER A 15 -7.84 -0.87 3.17
CA SER A 15 -8.11 0.32 2.37
C SER A 15 -7.79 0.06 0.89
N VAL A 16 -8.29 0.92 0.02
CA VAL A 16 -8.09 0.87 -1.42
C VAL A 16 -7.96 2.28 -1.98
N CYS A 17 -7.04 2.47 -2.93
CA CYS A 17 -6.98 3.70 -3.72
C CYS A 17 -6.47 3.42 -5.13
N PHE A 18 -6.80 4.31 -6.06
CA PHE A 18 -6.16 4.35 -7.36
C PHE A 18 -4.83 5.11 -7.28
N ASP A 19 -3.94 4.87 -8.23
CA ASP A 19 -2.79 5.74 -8.49
C ASP A 19 -3.26 7.06 -9.11
N ARG A 20 -2.34 8.04 -9.24
CA ARG A 20 -2.64 9.35 -9.83
C ARG A 20 -3.31 9.30 -11.21
N ALA A 21 -2.94 8.29 -12.02
CA ALA A 21 -3.41 8.15 -13.40
C ALA A 21 -4.70 7.31 -13.52
N GLY A 22 -5.19 6.69 -12.44
CA GLY A 22 -6.34 5.80 -12.47
C GLY A 22 -6.11 4.48 -13.20
N ARG A 23 -4.85 4.09 -13.46
CA ARG A 23 -4.50 2.88 -14.22
C ARG A 23 -4.15 1.71 -13.33
N ILE A 24 -3.75 1.98 -12.09
CA ILE A 24 -3.42 0.97 -11.10
C ILE A 24 -4.24 1.25 -9.86
N PHE A 25 -4.81 0.22 -9.23
CA PHE A 25 -5.32 0.34 -7.87
C PHE A 25 -4.51 -0.53 -6.91
N ALA A 26 -4.38 -0.04 -5.69
CA ALA A 26 -3.71 -0.72 -4.61
C ALA A 26 -4.72 -1.06 -3.51
N VAL A 27 -4.56 -2.24 -2.91
CA VAL A 27 -5.39 -2.70 -1.78
C VAL A 27 -4.47 -3.09 -0.64
N SER A 28 -4.63 -2.45 0.51
CA SER A 28 -3.92 -2.81 1.73
C SER A 28 -4.63 -3.98 2.42
N ALA A 29 -3.86 -4.92 2.98
CA ALA A 29 -4.35 -6.08 3.71
C ALA A 29 -3.56 -6.24 5.00
N PRO A 30 -3.84 -5.42 6.04
CA PRO A 30 -3.02 -5.35 7.26
C PRO A 30 -2.93 -6.71 7.97
N ARG A 31 -4.04 -7.46 8.04
CA ARG A 31 -4.05 -8.82 8.62
C ARG A 31 -3.17 -9.83 7.88
N GLY A 32 -2.82 -9.54 6.63
CA GLY A 32 -1.92 -10.33 5.79
C GLY A 32 -0.51 -9.76 5.65
N ASN A 33 -0.24 -8.62 6.29
CA ASN A 33 1.01 -7.87 6.21
C ASN A 33 1.45 -7.63 4.77
N LEU A 34 0.54 -7.14 3.91
CA LEU A 34 0.85 -6.88 2.51
C LEU A 34 -0.06 -5.81 1.90
N VAL A 35 0.43 -5.20 0.82
CA VAL A 35 -0.33 -4.39 -0.14
C VAL A 35 -0.30 -5.09 -1.48
N THR A 36 -1.44 -5.18 -2.16
CA THR A 36 -1.54 -5.71 -3.53
C THR A 36 -1.80 -4.61 -4.54
N PHE A 37 -1.29 -4.78 -5.75
CA PHE A 37 -1.41 -3.83 -6.86
C PHE A 37 -2.00 -4.53 -8.08
N TRP A 38 -2.84 -3.81 -8.81
CA TRP A 38 -3.68 -4.36 -9.86
C TRP A 38 -3.81 -3.39 -11.02
N ASP A 39 -3.75 -3.93 -12.23
CA ASP A 39 -4.03 -3.18 -13.45
C ASP A 39 -5.54 -3.04 -13.63
N VAL A 40 -6.02 -1.80 -13.80
CA VAL A 40 -7.45 -1.47 -13.89
C VAL A 40 -8.05 -1.96 -15.19
N GLU A 41 -7.38 -1.72 -16.31
CA GLU A 41 -7.89 -1.99 -17.65
C GLU A 41 -7.95 -3.50 -17.92
N ARG A 42 -6.88 -4.21 -17.56
CA ARG A 42 -6.74 -5.65 -17.79
C ARG A 42 -7.39 -6.48 -16.69
N GLY A 43 -7.70 -5.89 -15.54
CA GLY A 43 -8.22 -6.61 -14.37
C GLY A 43 -7.25 -7.65 -13.81
N VAL A 44 -5.94 -7.46 -14.01
CA VAL A 44 -4.91 -8.44 -13.60
C VAL A 44 -4.15 -8.01 -12.36
N PHE A 45 -3.78 -9.00 -11.56
CA PHE A 45 -2.85 -8.82 -10.44
C PHE A 45 -1.45 -8.51 -10.97
N LEU A 46 -0.84 -7.44 -10.47
CA LEU A 46 0.52 -7.05 -10.81
C LEU A 46 1.53 -7.58 -9.78
N ARG A 47 1.33 -7.24 -8.51
CA ARG A 47 2.31 -7.47 -7.45
C ARG A 47 1.70 -7.43 -6.06
N ALA A 48 2.39 -8.05 -5.10
CA ALA A 48 2.21 -7.80 -3.68
C ALA A 48 3.54 -7.35 -3.06
N ILE A 49 3.49 -6.36 -2.17
CA ILE A 49 4.63 -5.90 -1.38
C ILE A 49 4.30 -6.14 0.09
N THR A 50 5.24 -6.71 0.84
CA THR A 50 5.07 -6.96 2.28
C THR A 50 5.22 -5.65 3.05
N LEU A 51 4.27 -5.37 3.95
CA LEU A 51 4.36 -4.30 4.93
C LEU A 51 3.59 -4.76 6.17
N ALA A 52 4.24 -4.72 7.33
CA ALA A 52 3.62 -5.13 8.59
C ALA A 52 2.49 -4.14 8.94
N ASP A 53 1.29 -4.68 9.15
CA ASP A 53 0.11 -3.91 9.55
C ASP A 53 -0.09 -2.65 8.70
N GLY A 54 0.10 -2.79 7.37
CA GLY A 54 -0.12 -1.71 6.42
C GLY A 54 -1.61 -1.44 6.27
N CYS A 55 -2.13 -0.38 6.87
CA CYS A 55 -3.56 -0.05 6.80
C CYS A 55 -3.83 1.13 5.87
N ALA A 56 -3.20 2.28 6.12
CA ALA A 56 -3.42 3.52 5.40
C ALA A 56 -2.67 3.51 4.08
N ILE A 57 -3.37 3.84 3.00
CA ILE A 57 -2.81 3.93 1.65
C ILE A 57 -3.39 5.15 0.93
N ALA A 58 -2.54 5.86 0.18
CA ALA A 58 -2.92 6.96 -0.67
C ALA A 58 -2.09 6.97 -1.97
N PRO A 59 -2.62 7.55 -3.06
CA PRO A 59 -1.80 7.85 -4.23
C PRO A 59 -0.67 8.82 -3.88
N ASP A 60 0.46 8.64 -4.53
CA ASP A 60 1.49 9.65 -4.62
C ASP A 60 1.27 10.52 -5.88
N ILE A 61 2.01 11.62 -6.01
CA ILE A 61 1.91 12.54 -7.15
C ILE A 61 2.35 11.90 -8.47
N ALA A 62 3.25 10.90 -8.40
CA ALA A 62 3.74 10.18 -9.55
C ALA A 62 2.83 8.97 -9.87
N ALA A 63 2.56 8.74 -11.15
CA ALA A 63 1.78 7.58 -11.58
C ALA A 63 2.46 6.26 -11.18
N GLY A 64 1.66 5.27 -10.76
CA GLY A 64 2.13 3.99 -10.25
C GLY A 64 2.83 4.04 -8.89
N MET A 65 2.84 5.18 -8.21
CA MET A 65 3.43 5.38 -6.89
C MET A 65 2.35 5.55 -5.82
N PHE A 66 2.61 4.98 -4.65
CA PHE A 66 1.68 4.94 -3.52
C PHE A 66 2.41 5.25 -2.22
N LEU A 67 1.74 5.94 -1.31
CA LEU A 67 2.17 6.13 0.07
C LEU A 67 1.43 5.12 0.93
N VAL A 68 2.15 4.40 1.79
CA VAL A 68 1.58 3.40 2.69
C VAL A 68 2.14 3.57 4.09
N ALA A 69 1.26 3.67 5.08
CA ALA A 69 1.64 3.68 6.48
C ALA A 69 1.47 2.29 7.10
N GLY A 70 2.47 1.86 7.89
CA GLY A 70 2.47 0.57 8.59
C GLY A 70 2.37 0.72 10.11
N GLY A 71 1.81 -0.28 10.78
CA GLY A 71 1.59 -0.27 12.24
C GLY A 71 2.87 -0.24 13.09
N ALA A 72 4.05 -0.44 12.50
CA ALA A 72 5.34 -0.24 13.17
C ALA A 72 5.82 1.23 13.14
N GLY A 73 4.99 2.17 12.70
CA GLY A 73 5.32 3.60 12.58
C GLY A 73 6.01 3.97 11.26
N ASP A 74 6.06 3.03 10.31
CA ASP A 74 6.64 3.23 8.99
C ASP A 74 5.72 4.10 8.11
N LEU A 75 6.33 4.94 7.28
CA LEU A 75 5.68 5.55 6.11
C LEU A 75 6.57 5.24 4.91
N VAL A 76 6.02 4.53 3.92
CA VAL A 76 6.78 3.96 2.81
C VAL A 76 6.13 4.37 1.49
N ARG A 77 6.96 4.88 0.58
CA ARG A 77 6.60 5.07 -0.81
C ARG A 77 6.85 3.78 -1.59
N MET A 78 5.87 3.31 -2.34
CA MET A 78 5.92 2.05 -3.08
C MET A 78 5.64 2.26 -4.56
N HIS A 79 6.45 1.65 -5.42
CA HIS A 79 6.23 1.60 -6.86
C HIS A 79 5.52 0.29 -7.24
N ALA A 80 4.30 0.37 -7.74
CA ALA A 80 3.45 -0.80 -8.00
C ALA A 80 4.05 -1.83 -8.98
N VAL A 81 4.67 -1.36 -10.06
CA VAL A 81 5.24 -2.25 -11.10
C VAL A 81 6.62 -2.79 -10.71
N SER A 82 7.59 -1.90 -10.42
CA SER A 82 8.96 -2.29 -10.09
C SER A 82 9.12 -2.97 -8.74
N GLY A 83 8.16 -2.76 -7.81
CA GLY A 83 8.24 -3.26 -6.44
C GLY A 83 9.23 -2.52 -5.54
N LYS A 84 9.84 -1.44 -6.02
CA LYS A 84 10.75 -0.61 -5.22
C LYS A 84 9.98 0.05 -4.07
N THR A 85 10.62 0.09 -2.92
CA THR A 85 10.09 0.71 -1.69
C THR A 85 11.10 1.69 -1.14
N GLU A 86 10.63 2.85 -0.70
CA GLU A 86 11.45 3.93 -0.12
C GLU A 86 10.83 4.37 1.22
N PRO A 87 11.51 4.21 2.36
CA PRO A 87 11.08 4.78 3.62
C PRO A 87 11.11 6.30 3.56
N LEU A 88 10.02 6.95 3.96
CA LEU A 88 9.89 8.41 3.95
C LEU A 88 10.14 9.05 5.32
N LEU A 89 10.23 8.24 6.37
CA LEU A 89 10.51 8.70 7.72
C LEU A 89 11.71 7.95 8.33
N PRO A 90 12.48 8.58 9.21
CA PRO A 90 13.55 7.91 9.94
C PRO A 90 12.98 6.79 10.82
N ARG A 91 13.75 5.71 11.00
CA ARG A 91 13.35 4.62 11.91
C ARG A 91 13.35 5.04 13.38
N ALA A 92 14.22 5.98 13.77
CA ALA A 92 14.23 6.54 15.11
C ALA A 92 12.87 7.23 15.41
N GLY A 93 12.25 6.87 16.53
CA GLY A 93 10.95 7.39 16.96
C GLY A 93 9.74 6.73 16.29
N ALA A 94 9.92 5.66 15.50
CA ALA A 94 8.80 4.96 14.86
C ALA A 94 7.79 4.40 15.87
N GLU A 95 8.26 3.96 17.05
CA GLU A 95 7.44 3.47 18.16
C GLU A 95 6.46 4.50 18.73
N THR A 96 6.67 5.79 18.46
CA THR A 96 5.77 6.88 18.88
C THR A 96 4.79 7.31 17.80
N ARG A 97 4.89 6.74 16.59
CA ARG A 97 4.04 7.10 15.46
C ARG A 97 2.90 6.10 15.36
N HIS A 98 1.68 6.61 15.48
CA HIS A 98 0.46 5.82 15.34
C HIS A 98 -0.36 6.42 14.20
N TRP A 99 -0.67 5.58 13.22
CA TRP A 99 -1.43 5.96 12.04
C TRP A 99 -2.87 5.49 12.17
N ASP A 100 -3.81 6.30 11.67
CA ASP A 100 -5.16 5.82 11.37
C ASP A 100 -5.15 5.01 10.07
N ASN A 101 -6.22 4.26 9.81
CA ASN A 101 -6.42 3.51 8.58
C ASN A 101 -6.69 4.40 7.35
N HIS A 102 -7.05 5.67 7.55
CA HIS A 102 -7.39 6.58 6.47
C HIS A 102 -6.24 7.55 6.17
N MET A 103 -5.77 7.54 4.92
CA MET A 103 -4.80 8.51 4.42
C MET A 103 -5.38 9.22 3.20
N LEU A 104 -5.24 10.54 3.19
CA LEU A 104 -5.59 11.37 2.05
C LEU A 104 -4.34 12.13 1.63
N ALA A 105 -4.01 12.09 0.34
CA ALA A 105 -3.03 13.01 -0.22
C ALA A 105 -3.77 14.29 -0.63
N ALA A 106 -3.32 15.43 -0.08
CA ALA A 106 -3.83 16.76 -0.41
C ALA A 106 -2.95 17.39 -1.51
N GLY A 107 -3.56 18.07 -2.48
CA GLY A 107 -2.84 18.74 -3.58
C GLY A 107 -2.56 17.84 -4.79
N ILE A 108 -3.43 16.85 -5.02
CA ILE A 108 -3.45 16.02 -6.23
C ILE A 108 -4.24 16.71 -7.34
#